data_AF-A0A562NGN7-F1
#
_entry.id   AF-A0A562NGN7-F1
#
_cell.length_a   1.000
_cell.length_b   1.000
_cell.length_c   1.000
_cell.angle_alpha   90.00
_cell.angle_beta   90.00
_cell.angle_gamma   90.00
#
_symmetry.space_group_name_H-M   'P 1'
#
loop_
_entity.id
_entity.type
_entity.pdbx_description
1 polymer ?
#
loop_
_entity_poly.entity_id
_entity_poly.type
_entity_poly.pdbx_seq_one_letter_code
_entity_poly.pdbx_strand_id
1 'polypeptide(L)'
;MDVSVNADEPMHTLTLEDMAALCVRALSKAGATQTVAEAVARSITHAERDGSTSHGFFRLSGFIASLQSGKVSGHAVPRLSRLGTSVLLCDAQNAPAPHALELAIPELIEITRECGVAALVMRNSAHFAALWPEVEMLADAGLVALACTTYLPAVVPFGAREKLFGTNPLAFAWPRAGKAPMVFDMATSARALGDVQIAAREGHRLEPGVGLTAAGDPTCDPNEVLAGCLLPFGGYKGAALSLMIELIAGALLGQKTSASTAESDNRDGGPPPRGELILAFDPEILSGGEWQAEAERLFGRLENQPGLRLPGARRHQNRASVTEVRVDPALLGAIRAYCES
;
A
#
# COMPACT_ATOMS: atom_id res chain seq x y z
N MET A 1 6.53 21.01 16.42
CA MET A 1 6.15 21.11 17.85
C MET A 1 6.30 19.72 18.41
N ASP A 2 7.21 19.53 19.37
CA ASP A 2 7.34 18.28 20.11
C ASP A 2 6.08 18.08 20.94
N VAL A 3 5.35 17.00 20.65
CA VAL A 3 4.22 16.53 21.47
C VAL A 3 4.63 15.18 22.01
N SER A 4 5.07 15.16 23.26
CA SER A 4 5.24 13.92 24.01
C SER A 4 3.86 13.31 24.24
N VAL A 5 3.69 12.04 23.86
CA VAL A 5 2.44 11.31 24.04
C VAL A 5 2.32 10.89 25.50
N ASN A 6 1.24 11.32 26.16
CA ASN A 6 0.89 10.86 27.49
C ASN A 6 0.18 9.51 27.32
N ALA A 7 0.78 8.41 27.78
CA ALA A 7 0.31 7.04 27.54
C ALA A 7 -1.05 6.68 28.21
N ASP A 8 -1.65 7.64 28.92
CA ASP A 8 -2.89 7.48 29.71
C ASP A 8 -4.13 8.18 29.10
N GLU A 9 -4.05 8.80 27.91
CA GLU A 9 -5.26 9.31 27.25
C GLU A 9 -6.12 8.18 26.66
N PRO A 10 -7.44 8.13 26.93
CA PRO A 10 -8.29 7.07 26.41
C PRO A 10 -8.37 7.14 24.88
N MET A 11 -7.85 6.10 24.22
CA MET A 11 -8.00 5.84 22.79
C MET A 11 -9.44 6.08 22.34
N HIS A 12 -9.64 7.00 21.41
CA HIS A 12 -10.97 7.32 20.89
C HIS A 12 -11.39 6.28 19.87
N THR A 13 -12.63 5.83 19.99
CA THR A 13 -13.22 4.84 19.09
C THR A 13 -14.08 5.56 18.05
N LEU A 14 -13.92 5.20 16.78
CA LEU A 14 -14.78 5.65 15.69
C LEU A 14 -15.44 4.45 15.02
N THR A 15 -16.69 4.59 14.63
CA THR A 15 -17.28 3.67 13.66
C THR A 15 -16.57 3.82 12.31
N LEU A 16 -16.56 2.77 11.50
CA LEU A 16 -15.99 2.85 10.14
C LEU A 16 -16.71 3.90 9.27
N GLU A 17 -18.02 4.10 9.49
CA GLU A 17 -18.82 5.11 8.81
C GLU A 17 -18.40 6.53 9.23
N ASP A 18 -18.26 6.79 10.52
CA ASP A 18 -17.81 8.09 11.03
C ASP A 18 -16.39 8.42 10.55
N MET A 19 -15.52 7.41 10.51
CA MET A 19 -14.17 7.56 9.96
C MET A 19 -14.23 7.91 8.46
N ALA A 20 -15.02 7.18 7.66
CA ALA A 20 -15.18 7.46 6.24
C ALA A 20 -15.65 8.90 6.01
N ALA A 21 -16.69 9.31 6.74
CA ALA A 21 -17.26 10.65 6.66
C ALA A 21 -16.24 11.72 7.05
N LEU A 22 -15.44 11.49 8.09
CA LEU A 22 -14.38 12.40 8.51
C LEU A 22 -13.27 12.51 7.45
N CYS A 23 -12.82 11.38 6.89
CA CYS A 23 -11.85 11.35 5.80
C CYS A 23 -12.33 12.14 4.59
N VAL A 24 -13.57 11.91 4.14
CA VAL A 24 -14.16 12.62 2.99
C VAL A 24 -14.17 14.13 3.26
N ARG A 25 -14.68 14.57 4.43
CA ARG A 25 -14.71 16.01 4.76
C ARG A 25 -13.32 16.64 4.75
N ALA A 26 -12.34 15.99 5.37
CA ALA A 26 -10.98 16.50 5.44
C ALA A 26 -10.34 16.59 4.04
N LEU A 27 -10.50 15.56 3.21
CA LEU A 27 -9.95 15.53 1.85
C LEU A 27 -10.63 16.56 0.94
N SER A 28 -11.95 16.71 1.02
CA SER A 28 -12.68 17.73 0.27
C SER A 28 -12.25 19.13 0.64
N LYS A 29 -12.06 19.40 1.94
CA LYS A 29 -11.49 20.68 2.41
C LYS A 29 -10.07 20.91 1.90
N ALA A 30 -9.27 19.84 1.77
CA ALA A 30 -7.93 19.90 1.19
C ALA A 30 -7.93 20.10 -0.34
N GLY A 31 -9.09 20.16 -1.00
CA GLY A 31 -9.22 20.42 -2.43
C GLY A 31 -9.49 19.18 -3.29
N ALA A 32 -9.88 18.04 -2.69
CA ALA A 32 -10.33 16.88 -3.46
C ALA A 32 -11.79 17.01 -3.92
N THR A 33 -12.06 16.57 -5.15
CA THR A 33 -13.44 16.29 -5.58
C THR A 33 -14.06 15.19 -4.72
N GLN A 34 -15.40 15.12 -4.70
CA GLN A 34 -16.13 14.08 -3.97
C GLN A 34 -15.62 12.68 -4.34
N THR A 35 -15.49 12.38 -5.63
CA THR A 35 -15.06 11.06 -6.12
C THR A 35 -13.65 10.69 -5.66
N VAL A 36 -12.70 11.64 -5.70
CA VAL A 36 -11.33 11.41 -5.22
C VAL A 36 -11.31 11.23 -3.69
N ALA A 37 -12.05 12.07 -2.97
CA ALA A 37 -12.14 11.99 -1.50
C ALA A 37 -12.72 10.66 -1.04
N GLU A 38 -13.78 10.19 -1.68
CA GLU A 38 -14.42 8.91 -1.37
C GLU A 38 -13.52 7.70 -1.67
N ALA A 39 -12.80 7.71 -2.80
CA ALA A 39 -11.88 6.62 -3.14
C ALA A 39 -10.76 6.46 -2.10
N VAL A 40 -10.16 7.58 -1.69
CA VAL A 40 -9.12 7.58 -0.64
C VAL A 40 -9.72 7.22 0.73
N ALA A 41 -10.90 7.72 1.07
CA ALA A 41 -11.59 7.38 2.33
C ALA A 41 -11.95 5.89 2.41
N ARG A 42 -12.40 5.27 1.31
CA ARG A 42 -12.62 3.82 1.22
C ARG A 42 -11.32 3.05 1.47
N SER A 43 -10.22 3.46 0.83
CA SER A 43 -8.92 2.81 1.01
C SER A 43 -8.44 2.87 2.47
N ILE A 44 -8.53 4.04 3.10
CA ILE A 44 -8.17 4.26 4.51
C ILE A 44 -9.03 3.39 5.45
N THR A 45 -10.35 3.41 5.27
CA THR A 45 -11.26 2.68 6.15
C THR A 45 -11.15 1.17 5.97
N HIS A 46 -10.91 0.68 4.75
CA HIS A 46 -10.60 -0.73 4.50
C HIS A 46 -9.29 -1.15 5.18
N ALA A 47 -8.25 -0.32 5.13
CA ALA A 47 -6.99 -0.61 5.80
C ALA A 47 -7.18 -0.66 7.33
N GLU A 48 -7.94 0.26 7.93
CA GLU A 48 -8.25 0.24 9.36
C GLU A 48 -9.09 -0.97 9.76
N ARG A 49 -10.19 -1.23 9.05
CA ARG A 49 -11.07 -2.41 9.27
C ARG A 49 -10.26 -3.70 9.26
N ASP A 50 -9.33 -3.84 8.33
CA ASP A 50 -8.55 -5.05 8.15
C ASP A 50 -7.32 -5.14 9.09
N GLY A 51 -7.09 -4.13 9.94
CA GLY A 51 -5.96 -4.06 10.88
C GLY A 51 -4.62 -3.79 10.22
N SER A 52 -4.62 -3.00 9.14
CA SER A 52 -3.44 -2.50 8.42
C SER A 52 -3.22 -1.01 8.73
N THR A 53 -3.16 -0.68 10.02
CA THR A 53 -3.22 0.70 10.57
C THR A 53 -2.15 1.65 10.01
N SER A 54 -0.97 1.14 9.64
CA SER A 54 0.08 1.94 8.99
C SER A 54 -0.27 2.44 7.58
N HIS A 55 -1.37 1.96 7.01
CA HIS A 55 -1.95 2.41 5.75
C HIS A 55 -3.40 2.90 5.92
N GLY A 56 -3.86 3.03 7.16
CA GLY A 56 -5.19 3.48 7.54
C GLY A 56 -5.26 4.98 7.80
N PHE A 57 -5.96 5.38 8.85
CA PHE A 57 -6.23 6.76 9.24
C PHE A 57 -4.96 7.57 9.46
N PHE A 58 -3.88 6.91 9.88
CA PHE A 58 -2.52 7.47 9.94
C PHE A 58 -2.09 8.18 8.64
N ARG A 59 -2.52 7.70 7.47
CA ARG A 59 -2.14 8.26 6.17
C ARG A 59 -2.94 9.51 5.77
N LEU A 60 -4.04 9.81 6.43
CA LEU A 60 -4.91 10.93 6.07
C LEU A 60 -4.15 12.27 6.06
N SER A 61 -3.29 12.52 7.05
CA SER A 61 -2.49 13.75 7.11
C SER A 61 -1.54 13.91 5.92
N GLY A 62 -0.94 12.82 5.44
CA GLY A 62 -0.06 12.87 4.26
C GLY A 62 -0.84 13.11 2.97
N PHE A 63 -2.06 12.56 2.83
CA PHE A 63 -2.94 12.90 1.71
C PHE A 63 -3.35 14.37 1.73
N ILE A 64 -3.78 14.90 2.89
CA ILE A 64 -4.11 16.32 3.05
C ILE A 64 -2.93 17.20 2.64
N ALA A 65 -1.73 16.93 3.16
CA ALA A 65 -0.53 17.70 2.83
C ALA A 65 -0.21 17.68 1.33
N SER A 66 -0.31 16.51 0.69
CA SER A 66 -0.04 16.37 -0.75
C SER A 66 -1.07 17.05 -1.66
N LEU A 67 -2.33 17.13 -1.22
CA LEU A 67 -3.38 17.87 -1.93
C LEU A 67 -3.14 19.38 -1.81
N GLN A 68 -2.85 19.85 -0.59
CA GLN A 68 -2.59 21.27 -0.33
C GLN A 68 -1.32 21.79 -1.04
N SER A 69 -0.30 20.95 -1.19
CA SER A 69 0.93 21.30 -1.90
C SER A 69 0.81 21.20 -3.43
N GLY A 70 -0.28 20.60 -3.94
CA GLY A 70 -0.47 20.29 -5.36
C GLY A 70 0.39 19.13 -5.88
N LYS A 71 1.14 18.42 -5.01
CA LYS A 71 1.87 17.20 -5.38
C LYS A 71 0.91 16.12 -5.90
N VAL A 72 -0.25 16.01 -5.27
CA VAL A 72 -1.35 15.13 -5.66
C VAL A 72 -2.52 15.99 -6.12
N SER A 73 -3.14 15.61 -7.21
CA SER A 73 -4.27 16.35 -7.76
C SER A 73 -5.59 15.78 -7.25
N GLY A 74 -6.33 16.61 -6.51
CA GLY A 74 -7.69 16.32 -6.05
C GLY A 74 -8.76 16.33 -7.15
N HIS A 75 -8.38 16.77 -8.36
CA HIS A 75 -9.25 16.92 -9.53
C HIS A 75 -8.75 16.10 -10.73
N ALA A 76 -7.80 15.19 -10.52
CA ALA A 76 -7.24 14.37 -11.59
C ALA A 76 -8.33 13.52 -12.25
N VAL A 77 -8.23 13.38 -13.57
CA VAL A 77 -9.08 12.50 -14.37
C VAL A 77 -8.17 11.46 -15.03
N PRO A 78 -8.03 10.27 -14.42
CA PRO A 78 -7.22 9.20 -14.97
C PRO A 78 -7.62 8.85 -16.39
N ARG A 79 -6.64 8.52 -17.25
CA ARG A 79 -6.86 8.18 -18.65
C ARG A 79 -6.41 6.77 -18.94
N LEU A 80 -7.32 5.96 -19.46
CA LEU A 80 -7.03 4.61 -19.90
C LEU A 80 -6.75 4.57 -21.40
N SER A 81 -5.76 3.76 -21.80
CA SER A 81 -5.46 3.46 -23.20
C SER A 81 -4.75 2.12 -23.29
N ARG A 82 -4.85 1.42 -24.43
CA ARG A 82 -4.09 0.18 -24.65
C ARG A 82 -2.72 0.50 -25.27
N LEU A 83 -1.65 0.00 -24.66
CA LEU A 83 -0.29 0.01 -25.24
C LEU A 83 -0.03 -1.21 -26.14
N GLY A 84 -0.87 -2.24 -26.01
CA GLY A 84 -0.88 -3.45 -26.80
C GLY A 84 -2.13 -4.26 -26.47
N THR A 85 -2.26 -5.44 -27.08
CA THR A 85 -3.44 -6.30 -26.90
C THR A 85 -3.73 -6.60 -25.43
N SER A 86 -2.70 -6.95 -24.67
CA SER A 86 -2.77 -7.34 -23.26
C SER A 86 -2.15 -6.33 -22.30
N VAL A 87 -1.93 -5.08 -22.74
CA VAL A 87 -1.29 -4.05 -21.90
C VAL A 87 -2.17 -2.81 -21.83
N LEU A 88 -2.76 -2.58 -20.67
CA LEU A 88 -3.52 -1.39 -20.32
C LEU A 88 -2.60 -0.35 -19.67
N LEU A 89 -2.62 0.87 -20.17
CA LEU A 89 -2.00 2.02 -19.53
C LEU A 89 -3.07 2.83 -18.81
N CYS A 90 -2.86 3.09 -17.53
CA CYS A 90 -3.53 4.13 -16.77
C CYS A 90 -2.56 5.28 -16.49
N ASP A 91 -2.72 6.40 -17.20
CA ASP A 91 -2.09 7.66 -16.79
C ASP A 91 -2.98 8.30 -15.73
N ALA A 92 -2.55 8.22 -14.46
CA ALA A 92 -3.32 8.67 -13.32
C ALA A 92 -3.34 10.20 -13.17
N GLN A 93 -2.57 10.96 -13.96
CA GLN A 93 -2.57 12.43 -13.92
C GLN A 93 -2.35 13.01 -12.51
N ASN A 94 -1.44 12.40 -11.74
CA ASN A 94 -1.13 12.71 -10.34
C ASN A 94 -2.30 12.45 -9.36
N ALA A 95 -3.27 11.61 -9.73
CA ALA A 95 -4.33 11.15 -8.82
C ALA A 95 -3.76 10.27 -7.69
N PRO A 96 -4.46 10.22 -6.54
CA PRO A 96 -4.30 9.11 -5.60
C PRO A 96 -4.54 7.76 -6.29
N ALA A 97 -3.70 6.76 -6.03
CA ALA A 97 -3.83 5.44 -6.63
C ALA A 97 -5.22 4.81 -6.46
N PRO A 98 -5.89 4.87 -5.27
CA PRO A 98 -7.23 4.30 -5.11
C PRO A 98 -8.25 4.84 -6.12
N HIS A 99 -8.17 6.12 -6.48
CA HIS A 99 -9.08 6.72 -7.46
C HIS A 99 -8.81 6.22 -8.88
N ALA A 100 -7.54 6.09 -9.27
CA ALA A 100 -7.19 5.59 -10.60
C ALA A 100 -7.51 4.09 -10.77
N LEU A 101 -7.36 3.30 -9.70
CA LEU A 101 -7.64 1.87 -9.70
C LEU A 101 -9.13 1.55 -9.86
N GLU A 102 -10.03 2.38 -9.29
CA GLU A 102 -11.48 2.22 -9.47
C GLU A 102 -11.91 2.26 -10.95
N LEU A 103 -11.15 2.99 -11.78
CA LEU A 103 -11.36 3.01 -13.23
C LEU A 103 -10.61 1.87 -13.95
N ALA A 104 -9.37 1.59 -13.55
CA ALA A 104 -8.48 0.72 -14.30
C ALA A 104 -8.72 -0.79 -14.10
N ILE A 105 -9.12 -1.22 -12.88
CA ILE A 105 -9.28 -2.64 -12.55
C ILE A 105 -10.40 -3.31 -13.36
N PRO A 106 -11.60 -2.73 -13.54
CA PRO A 106 -12.62 -3.32 -14.39
C PRO A 106 -12.15 -3.58 -15.83
N GLU A 107 -11.45 -2.63 -16.45
CA GLU A 107 -10.91 -2.81 -17.81
C GLU A 107 -9.80 -3.87 -17.84
N LEU A 108 -8.94 -3.93 -16.81
CA LEU A 108 -7.92 -4.97 -16.70
C LEU A 108 -8.54 -6.38 -16.63
N ILE A 109 -9.64 -6.55 -15.89
CA ILE A 109 -10.37 -7.83 -15.79
C ILE A 109 -10.82 -8.28 -17.18
N GLU A 110 -11.46 -7.39 -17.95
CA GLU A 110 -11.96 -7.72 -19.29
C GLU A 110 -10.82 -8.10 -20.24
N ILE A 111 -9.72 -7.34 -20.25
CA ILE A 111 -8.53 -7.67 -21.06
C ILE A 111 -7.94 -9.01 -20.66
N THR A 112 -7.89 -9.30 -19.35
CA THR A 112 -7.33 -10.56 -18.84
C THR A 112 -8.15 -11.77 -19.29
N ARG A 113 -9.48 -11.66 -19.26
CA ARG A 113 -10.39 -12.71 -19.75
C ARG A 113 -10.31 -12.92 -21.25
N GLU A 114 -9.97 -11.88 -22.00
CA GLU A 114 -9.74 -11.99 -23.45
C GLU A 114 -8.39 -12.66 -23.77
N CYS A 115 -7.33 -12.27 -23.05
CA CYS A 115 -5.95 -12.61 -23.42
C CYS A 115 -5.33 -13.76 -22.61
N GLY A 116 -5.94 -14.17 -21.50
CA GLY A 116 -5.36 -15.08 -20.52
C GLY A 116 -4.35 -14.43 -19.56
N VAL A 117 -3.60 -13.41 -20.02
CA VAL A 117 -2.68 -12.61 -19.19
C VAL A 117 -2.77 -11.16 -19.64
N ALA A 118 -2.82 -10.24 -18.68
CA ALA A 118 -2.77 -8.81 -18.95
C ALA A 118 -1.91 -8.05 -17.94
N ALA A 119 -1.41 -6.89 -18.35
CA ALA A 119 -0.67 -5.96 -17.51
C ALA A 119 -1.39 -4.62 -17.46
N LEU A 120 -1.56 -4.08 -16.26
CA LEU A 120 -1.88 -2.68 -16.02
C LEU A 120 -0.59 -1.93 -15.65
N VAL A 121 -0.21 -1.01 -16.51
CA VAL A 121 0.87 -0.05 -16.29
C VAL A 121 0.24 1.23 -15.76
N MET A 122 0.53 1.59 -14.51
CA MET A 122 0.14 2.88 -13.96
C MET A 122 1.30 3.86 -14.02
N ARG A 123 1.01 5.09 -14.44
CA ARG A 123 1.95 6.21 -14.45
C ARG A 123 1.37 7.39 -13.71
N ASN A 124 2.25 8.21 -13.13
CA ASN A 124 1.85 9.42 -12.40
C ASN A 124 0.82 9.11 -11.31
N SER A 125 0.94 7.95 -10.65
CA SER A 125 0.02 7.48 -9.62
C SER A 125 0.61 7.73 -8.23
N ALA A 126 -0.15 8.41 -7.36
CA ALA A 126 0.27 8.67 -5.99
C ALA A 126 -0.19 7.55 -5.07
N HIS A 127 0.59 6.47 -5.00
CA HIS A 127 0.29 5.33 -4.13
C HIS A 127 0.72 5.60 -2.68
N PHE A 128 -0.17 5.41 -1.72
CA PHE A 128 0.09 5.61 -0.28
C PHE A 128 -0.78 4.75 0.63
N ALA A 129 -1.29 3.65 0.05
CA ALA A 129 -2.14 2.67 0.70
C ALA A 129 -1.39 1.34 0.84
N ALA A 130 -2.04 0.35 1.42
CA ALA A 130 -1.60 -1.03 1.30
C ALA A 130 -1.81 -1.50 -0.15
N LEU A 131 -1.06 -2.51 -0.58
CA LEU A 131 -1.06 -3.02 -1.96
C LEU A 131 -2.02 -4.21 -2.13
N TRP A 132 -2.43 -4.86 -1.03
CA TRP A 132 -3.41 -5.96 -1.10
C TRP A 132 -4.76 -5.60 -1.75
N PRO A 133 -5.35 -4.39 -1.63
CA PRO A 133 -6.70 -4.13 -2.15
C PRO A 133 -6.84 -4.37 -3.66
N GLU A 134 -5.86 -3.94 -4.45
CA GLU A 134 -5.93 -4.06 -5.91
C GLU A 134 -5.78 -5.49 -6.43
N VAL A 135 -4.89 -6.28 -5.83
CA VAL A 135 -4.75 -7.71 -6.18
C VAL A 135 -5.94 -8.52 -5.66
N GLU A 136 -6.51 -8.14 -4.52
CA GLU A 136 -7.68 -8.80 -3.95
C GLU A 136 -8.93 -8.56 -4.82
N MET A 137 -9.12 -7.35 -5.36
CA MET A 137 -10.20 -7.08 -6.33
C MET A 137 -10.13 -7.98 -7.56
N LEU A 138 -8.93 -8.27 -8.07
CA LEU A 138 -8.73 -9.19 -9.19
C LEU A 138 -9.01 -10.65 -8.80
N ALA A 139 -8.60 -11.06 -7.59
CA ALA A 139 -8.89 -12.41 -7.09
C ALA A 139 -10.37 -12.64 -6.77
N ASP A 140 -11.08 -11.61 -6.30
CA ASP A 140 -12.54 -11.66 -6.14
C ASP A 140 -13.25 -11.80 -7.51
N ALA A 141 -12.63 -11.33 -8.60
CA ALA A 141 -13.09 -11.53 -9.98
C ALA A 141 -12.66 -12.88 -10.60
N GLY A 142 -12.01 -13.75 -9.81
CA GLY A 142 -11.55 -15.08 -10.24
C GLY A 142 -10.18 -15.11 -10.90
N LEU A 143 -9.42 -14.02 -10.86
CA LEU A 143 -8.10 -13.90 -11.51
C LEU A 143 -6.96 -14.03 -10.50
N VAL A 144 -5.81 -14.56 -10.93
CA VAL A 144 -4.57 -14.48 -10.16
C VAL A 144 -3.95 -13.11 -10.40
N ALA A 145 -3.40 -12.47 -9.38
CA ALA A 145 -2.81 -11.14 -9.53
C ALA A 145 -1.48 -10.99 -8.81
N LEU A 146 -0.60 -10.16 -9.36
CA LEU A 146 0.64 -9.70 -8.75
C LEU A 146 0.76 -8.19 -8.95
N ALA A 147 1.11 -7.45 -7.92
CA ALA A 147 1.33 -6.01 -8.00
C ALA A 147 2.64 -5.59 -7.34
N CYS A 148 3.28 -4.56 -7.86
CA CYS A 148 4.41 -3.90 -7.21
C CYS A 148 4.48 -2.40 -7.54
N THR A 149 4.97 -1.62 -6.58
CA THR A 149 5.23 -0.19 -6.74
C THR A 149 6.52 0.20 -6.00
N THR A 150 7.09 1.38 -6.31
CA THR A 150 8.21 1.96 -5.56
C THR A 150 7.71 2.91 -4.47
N TYR A 151 8.61 3.59 -3.75
CA TYR A 151 8.29 4.76 -2.92
C TYR A 151 9.46 5.76 -2.93
N LEU A 152 9.67 6.52 -1.85
CA LEU A 152 10.87 7.30 -1.58
C LEU A 152 11.95 6.44 -0.92
N PRO A 153 13.25 6.78 -1.07
CA PRO A 153 14.35 6.04 -0.49
C PRO A 153 14.23 5.93 1.03
N ALA A 154 14.19 4.70 1.51
CA ALA A 154 14.12 4.35 2.92
C ALA A 154 14.99 3.14 3.27
N VAL A 155 15.35 2.33 2.28
CA VAL A 155 16.02 1.04 2.46
C VAL A 155 17.43 1.09 1.89
N VAL A 156 18.37 0.53 2.65
CA VAL A 156 19.77 0.39 2.22
C VAL A 156 19.93 -0.85 1.34
N PRO A 157 20.61 -0.76 0.17
CA PRO A 157 21.02 -1.95 -0.57
C PRO A 157 21.89 -2.86 0.29
N PHE A 158 21.82 -4.17 0.08
CA PHE A 158 22.64 -5.10 0.85
C PHE A 158 24.13 -4.82 0.65
N GLY A 159 24.86 -4.61 1.76
CA GLY A 159 26.28 -4.26 1.76
C GLY A 159 26.59 -2.77 1.57
N ALA A 160 25.58 -1.91 1.37
CA ALA A 160 25.74 -0.46 1.33
C ALA A 160 25.49 0.19 2.70
N ARG A 161 25.63 1.53 2.76
CA ARG A 161 25.43 2.34 3.98
C ARG A 161 24.42 3.48 3.81
N GLU A 162 23.97 3.74 2.59
CA GLU A 162 23.05 4.83 2.27
C GLU A 162 21.73 4.29 1.73
N LYS A 163 20.61 4.91 2.12
CA LYS A 163 19.29 4.55 1.59
C LYS A 163 19.21 4.89 0.11
N LEU A 164 18.76 3.92 -0.68
CA LEU A 164 18.65 4.06 -2.13
C LEU A 164 17.32 3.54 -2.67
N PHE A 165 16.83 2.45 -2.10
CA PHE A 165 15.57 1.83 -2.49
C PHE A 165 14.42 2.33 -1.63
N GLY A 166 13.21 2.34 -2.20
CA GLY A 166 12.00 2.44 -1.40
C GLY A 166 11.72 1.15 -0.62
N THR A 167 10.64 1.15 0.16
CA THR A 167 10.14 -0.07 0.82
C THR A 167 9.55 -1.09 -0.16
N ASN A 168 9.32 -0.65 -1.41
CA ASN A 168 9.06 -1.44 -2.61
C ASN A 168 8.21 -2.69 -2.39
N PRO A 169 6.91 -2.53 -2.08
CA PRO A 169 6.06 -3.67 -1.78
C PRO A 169 5.79 -4.55 -3.00
N LEU A 170 5.57 -5.84 -2.72
CA LEU A 170 5.08 -6.86 -3.63
C LEU A 170 3.83 -7.50 -3.03
N ALA A 171 2.76 -7.52 -3.79
CA ALA A 171 1.51 -8.19 -3.43
C ALA A 171 1.16 -9.26 -4.45
N PHE A 172 0.46 -10.28 -3.97
CA PHE A 172 -0.03 -11.38 -4.78
C PHE A 172 -1.36 -11.88 -4.22
N ALA A 173 -2.26 -12.24 -5.12
CA ALA A 173 -3.54 -12.82 -4.77
C ALA A 173 -3.84 -14.07 -5.60
N TRP A 174 -4.40 -15.07 -4.93
CA TRP A 174 -4.89 -16.30 -5.53
C TRP A 174 -6.40 -16.44 -5.26
N PRO A 175 -7.23 -16.58 -6.30
CA PRO A 175 -8.68 -16.74 -6.16
C PRO A 175 -9.03 -18.09 -5.53
N ARG A 176 -10.11 -18.14 -4.74
CA ARG A 176 -10.62 -19.40 -4.15
C ARG A 176 -12.13 -19.47 -4.30
N ALA A 177 -12.65 -20.47 -5.01
CA ALA A 177 -14.08 -20.62 -5.23
C ALA A 177 -14.84 -20.76 -3.88
N GLY A 178 -15.79 -19.86 -3.62
CA GLY A 178 -16.61 -19.87 -2.40
C GLY A 178 -15.87 -19.56 -1.10
N LYS A 179 -14.61 -19.10 -1.15
CA LYS A 179 -13.80 -18.72 0.01
C LYS A 179 -13.12 -17.38 -0.24
N ALA A 180 -12.67 -16.73 0.83
CA ALA A 180 -11.85 -15.53 0.68
C ALA A 180 -10.51 -15.87 -0.03
N PRO A 181 -10.00 -15.00 -0.92
CA PRO A 181 -8.76 -15.25 -1.63
C PRO A 181 -7.56 -15.32 -0.67
N MET A 182 -6.54 -16.09 -1.07
CA MET A 182 -5.24 -16.05 -0.40
C MET A 182 -4.47 -14.86 -0.93
N VAL A 183 -4.06 -13.95 -0.04
CA VAL A 183 -3.42 -12.70 -0.45
C VAL A 183 -2.25 -12.38 0.47
N PHE A 184 -1.05 -12.21 -0.10
CA PHE A 184 0.06 -11.59 0.61
C PHE A 184 0.30 -10.18 0.08
N ASP A 185 0.77 -9.32 0.98
CA ASP A 185 1.22 -7.96 0.69
C ASP A 185 2.35 -7.68 1.68
N MET A 186 3.55 -7.48 1.16
CA MET A 186 4.75 -7.29 1.95
C MET A 186 5.67 -6.25 1.33
N ALA A 187 6.27 -5.42 2.18
CA ALA A 187 7.43 -4.62 1.80
C ALA A 187 8.64 -5.52 1.55
N THR A 188 9.57 -5.08 0.69
CA THR A 188 10.90 -5.71 0.59
C THR A 188 11.86 -5.23 1.68
N SER A 189 11.45 -4.28 2.51
CA SER A 189 12.11 -3.92 3.77
C SER A 189 11.72 -4.87 4.90
N ALA A 190 12.59 -4.97 5.92
CA ALA A 190 12.34 -5.76 7.12
C ALA A 190 11.09 -5.30 7.90
N ARG A 191 10.69 -4.04 7.72
CA ARG A 191 9.46 -3.46 8.25
C ARG A 191 8.93 -2.37 7.32
N ALA A 192 7.61 -2.16 7.27
CA ALA A 192 7.03 -1.00 6.62
C ALA A 192 7.48 0.30 7.31
N LEU A 193 7.78 1.34 6.54
CA LEU A 193 8.17 2.64 7.08
C LEU A 193 7.08 3.25 7.98
N GLY A 194 5.80 3.06 7.63
CA GLY A 194 4.67 3.51 8.45
C GLY A 194 4.63 2.86 9.83
N ASP A 195 4.97 1.57 9.94
CA ASP A 195 5.04 0.89 11.23
C ASP A 195 6.17 1.47 12.10
N VAL A 196 7.31 1.83 11.49
CA VAL A 196 8.42 2.49 12.21
C VAL A 196 8.02 3.89 12.69
N GLN A 197 7.30 4.64 11.87
CA GLN A 197 6.76 5.96 12.24
C GLN A 197 5.76 5.86 13.40
N ILE A 198 4.89 4.84 13.38
CA ILE A 198 3.96 4.56 14.49
C ILE A 198 4.73 4.19 15.75
N ALA A 199 5.71 3.28 15.67
CA ALA A 199 6.53 2.89 16.83
C ALA A 199 7.29 4.08 17.44
N ALA A 200 7.84 4.98 16.61
CA ALA A 200 8.50 6.21 17.08
C ALA A 200 7.53 7.12 17.83
N ARG A 201 6.33 7.32 17.28
CA ARG A 201 5.28 8.14 17.89
C ARG A 201 4.80 7.57 19.23
N GLU A 202 4.61 6.25 19.29
CA GLU A 202 4.12 5.56 20.49
C GLU A 202 5.22 5.29 21.53
N GLY A 203 6.49 5.57 21.20
CA GLY A 203 7.62 5.30 22.10
C GLY A 203 7.97 3.81 22.24
N HIS A 204 7.56 2.98 21.28
CA HIS A 204 7.83 1.55 21.28
C HIS A 204 9.16 1.20 20.60
N ARG A 205 9.93 0.27 21.17
CA ARG A 205 11.15 -0.28 20.53
C ARG A 205 10.79 -1.20 19.36
N LEU A 206 11.66 -1.26 18.36
CA LEU A 206 11.58 -2.20 17.24
C LEU A 206 12.24 -3.53 17.59
N GLU A 207 11.88 -4.58 16.86
CA GLU A 207 12.63 -5.84 16.88
C GLU A 207 14.04 -5.67 16.26
N PRO A 208 15.05 -6.45 16.71
CA PRO A 208 16.36 -6.44 16.08
C PRO A 208 16.31 -6.75 14.58
N GLY A 209 17.16 -6.08 13.80
CA GLY A 209 17.30 -6.31 12.36
C GLY A 209 16.33 -5.51 11.48
N VAL A 210 15.59 -4.54 12.03
CA VAL A 210 14.72 -3.65 11.25
C VAL A 210 15.50 -2.57 10.51
N GLY A 211 16.52 -1.97 11.14
CA GLY A 211 17.23 -0.84 10.55
C GLY A 211 18.56 -0.51 11.20
N LEU A 212 19.19 0.52 10.64
CA LEU A 212 20.49 1.05 11.04
C LEU A 212 20.35 2.53 11.42
N THR A 213 21.23 3.00 12.31
CA THR A 213 21.44 4.42 12.58
C THR A 213 22.01 5.16 11.37
N ALA A 214 22.09 6.49 11.43
CA ALA A 214 22.78 7.30 10.41
C ALA A 214 24.27 6.96 10.24
N ALA A 215 24.92 6.37 11.26
CA ALA A 215 26.30 5.89 11.19
C ALA A 215 26.43 4.49 10.53
N GLY A 216 25.30 3.81 10.33
CA GLY A 216 25.24 2.45 9.77
C GLY A 216 25.31 1.35 10.82
N ASP A 217 25.08 1.66 12.10
CA ASP A 217 25.08 0.68 13.19
C ASP A 217 23.68 0.09 13.40
N PRO A 218 23.53 -1.22 13.70
CA PRO A 218 22.23 -1.80 14.02
C PRO A 218 21.58 -1.16 15.24
N THR A 219 20.27 -0.87 15.17
CA THR A 219 19.52 -0.27 16.27
C THR A 219 18.10 -0.85 16.37
N CYS A 220 17.52 -0.74 17.56
CA CYS A 220 16.12 -1.03 17.85
C CYS A 220 15.32 0.24 18.19
N ASP A 221 15.94 1.42 18.11
CA ASP A 221 15.27 2.70 18.30
C ASP A 221 14.62 3.15 16.98
N PRO A 222 13.29 3.29 16.91
CA PRO A 222 12.63 3.71 15.68
C PRO A 222 13.05 5.11 15.23
N ASN A 223 13.40 6.04 16.14
CA ASN A 223 13.85 7.38 15.76
C ASN A 223 15.22 7.34 15.08
N GLU A 224 16.12 6.48 15.57
CA GLU A 224 17.43 6.28 14.95
C GLU A 224 17.30 5.61 13.57
N VAL A 225 16.37 4.67 13.41
CA VAL A 225 16.06 4.06 12.10
C VAL A 225 15.51 5.11 11.12
N LEU A 226 14.60 5.99 11.56
CA LEU A 226 14.05 7.06 10.72
C LEU A 226 15.12 8.07 10.27
N ALA A 227 16.10 8.34 11.13
CA ALA A 227 17.26 9.18 10.79
C ALA A 227 18.28 8.45 9.90
N GLY A 228 18.38 7.13 10.02
CA GLY A 228 19.24 6.26 9.23
C GLY A 228 18.51 5.59 8.06
N CYS A 229 18.41 4.26 8.11
CA CYS A 229 17.79 3.47 7.04
C CYS A 229 17.21 2.13 7.52
N LEU A 230 16.24 1.62 6.76
CA LEU A 230 15.70 0.27 6.92
C LEU A 230 16.60 -0.77 6.25
N LEU A 231 16.65 -1.97 6.82
CA LEU A 231 17.28 -3.13 6.20
C LEU A 231 16.30 -3.85 5.26
N PRO A 232 16.78 -4.51 4.20
CA PRO A 232 15.97 -5.40 3.38
C PRO A 232 15.63 -6.70 4.15
N PHE A 233 14.44 -7.26 3.93
CA PHE A 233 14.10 -8.55 4.55
C PHE A 233 14.99 -9.66 3.97
N GLY A 234 15.37 -10.65 4.79
CA GLY A 234 16.17 -11.78 4.31
C GLY A 234 17.52 -11.38 3.67
N GLY A 235 18.07 -10.21 4.02
CA GLY A 235 19.37 -9.72 3.54
C GLY A 235 19.42 -9.52 2.03
N TYR A 236 20.40 -10.12 1.37
CA TYR A 236 20.65 -9.94 -0.07
C TYR A 236 19.46 -10.37 -0.95
N LYS A 237 18.60 -11.29 -0.49
CA LYS A 237 17.43 -11.74 -1.24
C LYS A 237 16.34 -10.67 -1.31
N GLY A 238 16.00 -10.04 -0.18
CA GLY A 238 15.06 -8.91 -0.19
C GLY A 238 15.64 -7.70 -0.90
N ALA A 239 16.95 -7.47 -0.82
CA ALA A 239 17.60 -6.40 -1.58
C ALA A 239 17.47 -6.63 -3.10
N ALA A 240 17.65 -7.87 -3.56
CA ALA A 240 17.47 -8.22 -4.97
C ALA A 240 16.01 -8.02 -5.43
N LEU A 241 15.02 -8.40 -4.61
CA LEU A 241 13.61 -8.12 -4.90
C LEU A 241 13.32 -6.62 -4.92
N SER A 242 13.90 -5.85 -4.00
CA SER A 242 13.75 -4.40 -3.96
C SER A 242 14.29 -3.74 -5.22
N LEU A 243 15.47 -4.17 -5.69
CA LEU A 243 16.06 -3.70 -6.94
C LEU A 243 15.21 -4.10 -8.17
N MET A 244 14.70 -5.33 -8.19
CA MET A 244 13.77 -5.77 -9.24
C MET A 244 12.55 -4.83 -9.31
N ILE A 245 11.97 -4.44 -8.18
CA ILE A 245 10.82 -3.54 -8.13
C ILE A 245 11.19 -2.10 -8.55
N GLU A 246 12.39 -1.59 -8.19
CA GLU A 246 12.87 -0.30 -8.73
C GLU A 246 12.90 -0.30 -10.26
N LEU A 247 13.38 -1.39 -10.85
CA LEU A 247 13.48 -1.53 -12.30
C LEU A 247 12.11 -1.71 -12.94
N ILE A 248 11.22 -2.52 -12.33
CA ILE A 248 9.88 -2.80 -12.85
C ILE A 248 8.98 -1.58 -12.70
N ALA A 249 8.75 -1.08 -11.49
CA ALA A 249 7.79 -0.01 -11.24
C ALA A 249 8.37 1.41 -11.47
N GLY A 250 9.69 1.54 -11.59
CA GLY A 250 10.36 2.75 -12.06
C GLY A 250 10.67 2.68 -13.56
N ALA A 251 11.88 2.22 -13.88
CA ALA A 251 12.47 2.39 -15.21
C ALA A 251 11.64 1.75 -16.34
N LEU A 252 11.15 0.53 -16.19
CA LEU A 252 10.37 -0.20 -17.20
C LEU A 252 9.06 0.53 -17.54
N LEU A 253 8.40 1.14 -16.56
CA LEU A 253 7.17 1.91 -16.81
C LEU A 253 7.45 3.31 -17.36
N GLY A 254 8.72 3.71 -17.52
CA GLY A 254 9.09 5.10 -17.84
C GLY A 254 8.78 6.05 -16.68
N GLN A 255 8.95 5.58 -15.45
CA GLN A 255 8.73 6.33 -14.21
C GLN A 255 10.05 6.44 -13.44
N LYS A 256 10.09 7.33 -12.45
CA LYS A 256 11.28 7.52 -11.63
C LYS A 256 11.46 6.34 -10.67
N THR A 257 12.71 5.95 -10.45
CA THR A 257 13.09 5.10 -9.32
C THR A 257 12.94 5.88 -8.01
N SER A 258 13.04 5.21 -6.86
CA SER A 258 12.98 5.87 -5.56
C SER A 258 14.01 6.99 -5.42
N ALA A 259 15.27 6.73 -5.78
CA ALA A 259 16.34 7.73 -5.71
C ALA A 259 16.02 8.98 -6.53
N SER A 260 15.65 8.83 -7.80
CA SER A 260 15.32 9.95 -8.68
C SER A 260 14.01 10.66 -8.29
N THR A 261 13.08 9.97 -7.63
CA THR A 261 11.87 10.59 -7.09
C THR A 261 12.22 11.58 -5.98
N ALA A 262 13.16 11.21 -5.09
CA ALA A 262 13.57 12.03 -3.97
C ALA A 262 14.25 13.35 -4.38
N GLU A 263 14.91 13.40 -5.54
CA GLU A 263 15.55 14.61 -6.07
C GLU A 263 14.56 15.74 -6.36
N SER A 264 13.30 15.38 -6.68
CA SER A 264 12.23 16.33 -7.01
C SER A 264 11.11 16.40 -5.98
N ASP A 265 11.22 15.66 -4.87
CA ASP A 265 10.18 15.60 -3.85
C ASP A 265 10.20 16.88 -2.99
N ASN A 266 9.03 17.49 -2.80
CA ASN A 266 8.88 18.71 -1.99
C ASN A 266 8.89 18.46 -0.47
N ARG A 267 8.97 17.19 -0.03
CA ARG A 267 9.02 16.74 1.37
C ARG A 267 7.84 17.19 2.25
N ASP A 268 6.67 17.37 1.67
CA ASP A 268 5.41 17.67 2.39
C ASP A 268 4.89 16.52 3.29
N GLY A 269 5.52 15.33 3.24
CA GLY A 269 5.13 14.14 3.99
C GLY A 269 4.09 13.25 3.29
N GLY A 270 3.56 13.67 2.14
CA GLY A 270 2.66 12.90 1.30
C GLY A 270 3.36 12.15 0.16
N PRO A 271 2.62 11.30 -0.57
CA PRO A 271 3.17 10.43 -1.61
C PRO A 271 3.50 11.18 -2.91
N PRO A 272 4.70 11.02 -3.49
CA PRO A 272 4.97 11.47 -4.85
C PRO A 272 4.27 10.56 -5.88
N PRO A 273 3.75 11.13 -7.00
CA PRO A 273 3.32 10.37 -8.16
C PRO A 273 4.45 9.54 -8.77
N ARG A 274 4.17 8.29 -9.11
CA ARG A 274 5.16 7.32 -9.61
C ARG A 274 4.49 6.17 -10.37
N GLY A 275 5.27 5.12 -10.64
CA GLY A 275 4.80 3.92 -11.33
C GLY A 275 4.36 2.79 -10.41
N GLU A 276 3.47 1.98 -10.95
CA GLU A 276 2.97 0.75 -10.36
C GLU A 276 2.62 -0.21 -11.50
N LEU A 277 2.97 -1.48 -11.33
CA LEU A 277 2.64 -2.54 -12.27
C LEU A 277 1.71 -3.52 -11.58
N ILE A 278 0.61 -3.85 -12.23
CA ILE A 278 -0.25 -4.97 -11.86
C ILE A 278 -0.28 -5.96 -13.02
N LEU A 279 -0.02 -7.23 -12.73
CA LEU A 279 -0.19 -8.36 -13.64
C LEU A 279 -1.40 -9.17 -13.21
N ALA A 280 -2.26 -9.50 -14.16
CA ALA A 280 -3.43 -10.33 -13.96
C ALA A 280 -3.34 -11.56 -14.88
N PHE A 281 -3.73 -12.71 -14.36
CA PHE A 281 -3.71 -13.99 -15.06
C PHE A 281 -5.07 -14.65 -14.90
N ASP A 282 -5.63 -15.13 -16.00
CA ASP A 282 -6.84 -15.93 -16.01
C ASP A 282 -6.44 -17.41 -15.80
N PRO A 283 -6.71 -17.98 -14.61
CA PRO A 283 -6.33 -19.36 -14.34
C PRO A 283 -7.19 -20.36 -15.14
N GLU A 284 -8.40 -20.01 -15.58
CA GLU A 284 -9.22 -20.86 -16.44
C GLU A 284 -8.55 -21.06 -17.81
N ILE A 285 -8.07 -19.96 -18.42
CA ILE A 285 -7.37 -20.02 -19.71
C ILE A 285 -6.02 -20.72 -19.56
N LEU A 286 -5.21 -20.34 -18.57
CA LEU A 286 -3.84 -20.85 -18.45
C LEU A 286 -3.76 -22.31 -18.05
N SER A 287 -4.71 -22.81 -17.26
CA SER A 287 -4.75 -24.21 -16.83
C SER A 287 -5.67 -25.09 -17.67
N GLY A 288 -6.50 -24.51 -18.55
CA GLY A 288 -7.58 -25.23 -19.21
C GLY A 288 -8.68 -25.70 -18.24
N GLY A 289 -8.92 -24.94 -17.16
CA GLY A 289 -9.92 -25.22 -16.12
C GLY A 289 -9.46 -26.12 -14.96
N GLU A 290 -8.23 -26.62 -14.98
CA GLU A 290 -7.72 -27.63 -14.03
C GLU A 290 -6.93 -27.05 -12.84
N TRP A 291 -7.13 -25.76 -12.51
CA TRP A 291 -6.35 -25.09 -11.46
C TRP A 291 -6.91 -25.28 -10.04
N GLN A 292 -8.24 -25.35 -9.90
CA GLN A 292 -8.90 -25.27 -8.59
C GLN A 292 -8.58 -26.48 -7.70
N ALA A 293 -8.63 -27.69 -8.26
CA ALA A 293 -8.45 -28.92 -7.52
C ALA A 293 -7.02 -29.08 -6.96
N GLU A 294 -5.99 -28.70 -7.73
CA GLU A 294 -4.61 -28.73 -7.27
C GLU A 294 -4.38 -27.68 -6.17
N ALA A 295 -4.86 -26.45 -6.37
CA ALA A 295 -4.69 -25.37 -5.40
C ALA A 295 -5.40 -25.68 -4.06
N GLU A 296 -6.67 -26.14 -4.10
CA GLU A 296 -7.40 -26.49 -2.87
C GLU A 296 -6.81 -27.72 -2.17
N ARG A 297 -6.18 -28.65 -2.89
CA ARG A 297 -5.41 -29.74 -2.27
C ARG A 297 -4.20 -29.22 -1.51
N LEU A 298 -3.47 -28.24 -2.05
CA LEU A 298 -2.38 -27.57 -1.34
C LEU A 298 -2.92 -26.83 -0.11
N PHE A 299 -3.98 -26.02 -0.27
CA PHE A 299 -4.58 -25.30 0.85
C PHE A 299 -5.10 -26.23 1.94
N GLY A 300 -5.72 -27.35 1.59
CA GLY A 300 -6.16 -28.35 2.55
C GLY A 300 -4.98 -28.95 3.36
N ARG A 301 -3.84 -29.20 2.72
CA ARG A 301 -2.62 -29.66 3.44
C ARG A 301 -2.03 -28.57 4.34
N LEU A 302 -2.14 -27.31 3.94
CA LEU A 302 -1.70 -26.17 4.71
C LEU A 302 -2.61 -25.95 5.92
N GLU A 303 -3.91 -25.80 5.71
CA GLU A 303 -4.92 -25.53 6.75
C GLU A 303 -5.01 -26.64 7.82
N ASN A 304 -4.61 -27.87 7.49
CA ASN A 304 -4.51 -28.98 8.45
C ASN A 304 -3.26 -28.94 9.36
N GLN A 305 -2.33 -28.00 9.16
CA GLN A 305 -1.15 -27.85 10.01
C GLN A 305 -1.46 -26.95 11.22
N PRO A 306 -1.27 -27.44 12.47
CA PRO A 306 -1.52 -26.63 13.67
C PRO A 306 -0.73 -25.32 13.68
N GLY A 307 -1.41 -24.22 13.98
CA GLY A 307 -0.80 -22.89 14.08
C GLY A 307 -0.54 -22.19 12.75
N LEU A 308 -0.78 -22.85 11.60
CA LEU A 308 -0.67 -22.18 10.31
C LEU A 308 -1.73 -21.09 10.18
N ARG A 309 -1.33 -19.96 9.62
CA ARG A 309 -2.25 -18.93 9.15
C ARG A 309 -1.92 -18.55 7.71
N LEU A 310 -2.88 -18.77 6.80
CA LEU A 310 -2.71 -18.37 5.41
C LEU A 310 -2.57 -16.84 5.29
N PRO A 311 -1.75 -16.35 4.33
CA PRO A 311 -1.73 -14.94 3.99
C PRO A 311 -3.14 -14.41 3.68
N GLY A 312 -3.49 -13.26 4.28
CA GLY A 312 -4.82 -12.66 4.19
C GLY A 312 -5.76 -13.00 5.35
N ALA A 313 -5.56 -14.13 6.04
CA ALA A 313 -6.51 -14.61 7.05
C ALA A 313 -6.74 -13.62 8.23
N ARG A 314 -5.75 -12.81 8.64
CA ARG A 314 -5.97 -11.75 9.67
C ARG A 314 -7.01 -10.77 9.17
N ARG A 315 -6.82 -10.30 7.94
CA ARG A 315 -7.57 -9.21 7.34
C ARG A 315 -9.00 -9.67 7.15
N HIS A 316 -9.20 -10.89 6.65
CA HIS A 316 -10.52 -11.50 6.52
C HIS A 316 -11.24 -11.68 7.86
N GLN A 317 -10.54 -12.14 8.90
CA GLN A 317 -11.11 -12.25 10.25
C GLN A 317 -11.50 -10.88 10.83
N ASN A 318 -10.63 -9.88 10.68
CA ASN A 318 -10.89 -8.51 11.12
C ASN A 318 -12.07 -7.92 10.35
N ARG A 319 -12.11 -8.06 9.02
CA ARG A 319 -13.19 -7.61 8.15
C ARG A 319 -14.57 -8.14 8.55
N ALA A 320 -14.63 -9.38 9.05
CA ALA A 320 -15.87 -10.01 9.48
C ALA A 320 -16.38 -9.52 10.85
N SER A 321 -15.55 -8.84 11.66
CA SER A 321 -15.84 -8.55 13.06
C SER A 321 -15.63 -7.10 13.49
N VAL A 322 -14.81 -6.33 12.77
CA VAL A 322 -14.45 -4.95 13.10
C VAL A 322 -15.49 -4.00 12.51
N THR A 323 -16.27 -3.37 13.39
CA THR A 323 -17.21 -2.28 13.06
C THR A 323 -16.73 -0.92 13.55
N GLU A 324 -15.79 -0.93 14.50
CA GLU A 324 -15.24 0.24 15.16
C GLU A 324 -13.72 0.09 15.28
N VAL A 325 -13.02 1.22 15.20
CA VAL A 325 -11.56 1.26 15.19
C VAL A 325 -11.05 2.28 16.19
N ARG A 326 -9.91 1.97 16.80
CA ARG A 326 -9.25 2.86 17.75
C ARG A 326 -8.32 3.79 17.00
N VAL A 327 -8.44 5.07 17.29
CA VAL A 327 -7.65 6.12 16.66
C VAL A 327 -6.87 6.87 17.73
N ASP A 328 -5.63 7.21 17.40
CA ASP A 328 -4.82 8.08 18.24
C ASP A 328 -5.55 9.42 18.50
N PRO A 329 -5.76 9.81 19.78
CA PRO A 329 -6.49 11.03 20.13
C PRO A 329 -5.90 12.31 19.57
N ALA A 330 -4.56 12.44 19.54
CA ALA A 330 -3.88 13.61 19.03
C ALA A 330 -4.03 13.73 17.50
N LEU A 331 -3.96 12.61 16.77
CA LEU A 331 -4.23 12.60 15.33
C LEU A 331 -5.70 12.95 15.05
N LEU A 332 -6.63 12.33 15.77
CA LEU A 332 -8.05 12.60 15.60
C LEU A 332 -8.40 14.06 15.89
N GLY A 333 -7.85 14.61 16.98
CA GLY A 333 -8.01 16.02 17.35
C GLY A 333 -7.47 16.96 16.26
N ALA A 334 -6.27 16.69 15.75
CA ALA A 334 -5.68 17.49 14.67
C ALA A 334 -6.53 17.47 13.39
N ILE A 335 -7.06 16.30 13.00
CA ILE A 335 -7.94 16.17 11.82
C ILE A 335 -9.28 16.88 12.03
N ARG A 336 -9.89 16.79 13.21
CA ARG A 336 -11.13 17.51 13.52
C ARG A 336 -10.94 19.02 13.51
N ALA A 337 -9.89 19.52 14.17
CA ALA A 337 -9.53 20.94 14.13
C ALA A 337 -9.26 21.41 12.69
N TYR A 338 -8.59 20.59 11.88
CA TYR A 338 -8.41 20.86 10.46
C TYR A 338 -9.74 20.93 9.71
N CYS A 339 -10.77 20.14 10.05
CA CYS A 339 -12.07 20.23 9.38
C CYS A 339 -12.85 21.50 9.76
N GLU A 340 -12.68 21.99 10.98
CA GLU A 340 -13.43 23.12 11.55
C GLU A 340 -12.86 24.51 11.22
N SER A 341 -11.58 24.59 10.81
CA SER A 341 -10.90 25.86 10.49
C SER A 341 -11.39 26.53 9.19
#